data_AF-A0A318CHJ3-F1
#
_entry.id   AF-A0A318CHJ3-F1
#
_cell.length_a   1.000
_cell.length_b   1.000
_cell.length_c   1.000
_cell.angle_alpha   90.00
_cell.angle_beta   90.00
_cell.angle_gamma   90.00
#
_symmetry.space_group_name_H-M   'P 1'
#
loop_
_entity.id
_entity.type
_entity.pdbx_description
1 polymer ?
#
loop_
_entity_poly.entity_id
_entity_poly.type
_entity_poly.pdbx_seq_one_letter_code
_entity_poly.pdbx_strand_id
1 'polypeptide(L)' 'MAKIKSLEELMKIKENAMKGLKMRDSGKRGKVIVAMGTCGIAAGAKDTLRAIVDSLDEKGVDDVSVVQSGCFGL' A
#
# COMPACT_ATOMS: atom_id res chain seq x y z
N MET A 1 32.79 14.51 3.73
CA MET A 1 31.77 14.52 2.66
C MET A 1 32.03 13.36 1.73
N ALA A 2 31.27 12.27 1.87
CA ALA A 2 31.54 11.03 1.14
C ALA A 2 31.14 11.21 -0.34
N LYS A 3 32.17 11.24 -1.19
CA LYS A 3 32.09 11.19 -2.65
C LYS A 3 31.29 9.94 -3.03
N ILE A 4 30.17 10.10 -3.73
CA ILE A 4 29.46 8.98 -4.39
C ILE A 4 30.47 8.35 -5.36
N LYS A 5 30.89 7.12 -5.08
CA LYS A 5 32.05 6.48 -5.73
C LYS A 5 31.72 5.66 -6.97
N SER A 6 30.45 5.40 -7.27
CA SER A 6 30.06 4.58 -8.42
C SER A 6 28.76 5.05 -9.08
N LEU A 7 28.75 5.09 -10.42
CA LEU A 7 27.56 5.32 -11.25
C LEU A 7 26.39 4.38 -10.88
N GLU A 8 26.69 3.15 -10.50
CA GLU A 8 25.71 2.14 -10.08
C GLU A 8 24.99 2.52 -8.78
N GLU A 9 25.68 3.14 -7.83
CA GLU A 9 25.08 3.57 -6.57
C GLU A 9 24.14 4.76 -6.80
N LEU A 10 24.54 5.68 -7.69
CA LEU A 10 23.70 6.78 -8.16
C LEU A 10 22.45 6.26 -8.90
N MET A 11 22.58 5.23 -9.73
CA MET A 11 21.44 4.59 -10.41
C MET A 11 20.49 3.92 -9.42
N LYS A 12 21.00 3.19 -8.42
CA LYS A 12 20.16 2.58 -7.37
C LYS A 12 19.41 3.63 -6.56
N ILE A 13 20.08 4.72 -6.17
CA ILE A 13 19.44 5.82 -5.45
C ILE A 13 18.38 6.49 -6.32
N LYS A 14 18.67 6.72 -7.60
CA LYS A 14 17.70 7.28 -8.57
C LYS A 14 16.48 6.37 -8.74
N GLU A 15 16.68 5.06 -8.89
CA GLU A 15 15.57 4.12 -9.07
C GLU A 15 14.69 4.03 -7.81
N ASN A 16 15.30 3.96 -6.62
CA ASN A 16 14.58 3.97 -5.36
C ASN A 16 13.83 5.29 -5.12
N ALA A 17 14.45 6.43 -5.44
CA ALA A 17 13.80 7.73 -5.37
C ALA A 17 12.63 7.85 -6.36
N MET A 18 12.81 7.34 -7.59
CA MET A 18 11.79 7.38 -8.64
C MET A 18 10.61 6.43 -8.33
N LYS A 19 10.88 5.27 -7.72
CA LYS A 19 9.84 4.38 -7.15
C LYS A 19 9.07 5.07 -6.01
N GLY A 20 9.78 5.73 -5.09
CA GLY A 20 9.15 6.47 -3.99
C GLY A 20 8.34 7.70 -4.44
N LEU A 21 8.73 8.34 -5.54
CA LEU A 21 7.98 9.44 -6.16
C LEU A 21 6.74 8.95 -6.91
N LYS A 22 6.82 7.83 -7.64
CA LYS A 22 5.64 7.22 -8.29
C LYS A 22 4.56 6.84 -7.27
N MET A 23 4.94 6.31 -6.10
CA MET A 23 4.01 6.00 -5.00
C MET A 23 3.32 7.24 -4.40
N ARG A 24 3.85 8.45 -4.61
CA ARG A 24 3.29 9.70 -4.05
C ARG A 24 2.43 10.48 -5.04
N ASP A 25 2.70 10.38 -6.34
CA ASP A 25 2.10 11.26 -7.35
C ASP A 25 0.94 10.63 -8.13
N SER A 26 0.82 9.30 -8.14
CA SER A 26 -0.35 8.64 -8.75
C SER A 26 -1.49 8.60 -7.72
N GLY A 27 -2.41 9.55 -7.84
CA GLY A 27 -3.66 9.56 -7.08
C GLY A 27 -4.27 8.16 -7.10
N LYS A 28 -4.35 7.54 -5.92
CA LYS A 28 -4.78 6.15 -5.79
C LYS A 28 -6.11 5.97 -6.52
N ARG A 29 -6.15 5.09 -7.53
CA ARG A 29 -7.29 4.81 -8.40
C ARG A 29 -8.57 4.49 -7.62
N GLY A 30 -8.40 3.90 -6.45
CA GLY A 30 -9.50 3.63 -5.53
C GLY A 30 -9.04 3.51 -4.09
N LYS A 31 -10.03 3.60 -3.19
CA LYS A 31 -9.85 3.38 -1.76
C LYS A 31 -10.77 2.24 -1.31
N VAL A 32 -10.19 1.18 -0.81
CA VAL A 32 -10.88 0.06 -0.16
C VAL A 32 -10.91 0.34 1.33
N ILE A 33 -12.10 0.38 1.93
CA ILE A 33 -12.26 0.61 3.37
C ILE A 33 -12.87 -0.65 3.98
N VAL A 34 -12.18 -1.25 4.94
CA VAL A 34 -12.66 -2.44 5.65
C VAL A 34 -13.20 -2.03 7.02
N ALA A 35 -14.45 -2.40 7.28
CA ALA A 35 -15.14 -2.16 8.54
C ALA A 35 -14.67 -3.14 9.63
N MET A 36 -13.89 -2.64 10.58
CA MET A 36 -13.30 -3.40 11.68
C MET A 36 -14.07 -3.20 13.00
N GLY A 37 -15.36 -2.87 12.94
CA GLY A 37 -16.23 -2.89 14.12
C GLY A 37 -16.41 -4.31 14.68
N THR A 38 -16.97 -4.45 15.88
CA THR A 38 -17.16 -5.76 16.55
C THR A 38 -17.89 -6.77 15.67
N CYS A 39 -18.99 -6.36 15.03
CA CYS A 39 -19.74 -7.21 14.09
C CYS A 39 -18.91 -7.55 12.84
N GLY A 40 -18.11 -6.60 12.34
CA GLY A 40 -17.22 -6.81 11.19
C GLY A 40 -16.10 -7.81 11.51
N ILE A 41 -15.47 -7.70 12.68
CA ILE A 41 -14.45 -8.66 13.13
C ILE A 41 -15.07 -10.06 13.29
N ALA A 42 -16.24 -10.16 13.90
CA ALA A 42 -16.95 -11.44 14.05
C ALA A 42 -17.32 -12.07 12.70
N ALA A 43 -17.64 -11.25 11.68
CA ALA A 43 -17.93 -11.69 10.32
C ALA A 43 -16.68 -12.01 9.46
N GLY A 44 -15.46 -11.83 9.99
CA GLY A 44 -14.22 -12.14 9.27
C GLY A 44 -13.55 -10.96 8.54
N ALA A 45 -13.76 -9.72 9.01
CA ALA A 45 -13.11 -8.54 8.43
C ALA A 45 -11.57 -8.61 8.44
N LYS A 46 -10.96 -9.28 9.44
CA LYS A 46 -9.50 -9.48 9.51
C LYS A 46 -8.96 -10.33 8.37
N ASP A 47 -9.60 -11.47 8.12
CA ASP A 47 -9.19 -12.38 7.06
C ASP A 47 -9.41 -11.74 5.68
N THR A 48 -10.51 -11.00 5.56
CA THR A 48 -10.82 -10.21 4.35
C THR A 48 -9.76 -9.15 4.08
N LEU A 49 -9.34 -8.39 5.11
CA LEU A 49 -8.30 -7.38 4.98
C LEU A 49 -6.98 -8.00 4.48
N ARG A 50 -6.56 -9.13 5.06
CA ARG A 50 -5.36 -9.86 4.62
C ARG A 50 -5.47 -10.31 3.17
N ALA A 51 -6.56 -10.99 2.82
CA ALA A 51 -6.76 -11.49 1.47
C ALA A 51 -6.74 -10.36 0.43
N ILE A 52 -7.27 -9.17 0.76
CA ILE A 52 -7.21 -7.99 -0.10
C ILE A 52 -5.77 -7.53 -0.30
N VAL A 53 -4.98 -7.43 0.78
CA VAL A 53 -3.58 -7.00 0.70
C VAL A 53 -2.75 -8.00 -0.10
N ASP A 54 -2.88 -9.29 0.20
CA ASP A 54 -2.13 -10.35 -0.49
C ASP A 54 -2.48 -10.38 -1.99
N SER A 55 -3.78 -10.28 -2.33
CA SER A 55 -4.22 -10.23 -3.73
C SER A 55 -3.72 -9.00 -4.49
N LEU A 56 -3.55 -7.86 -3.81
CA LEU A 56 -3.01 -6.64 -4.42
C LEU A 56 -1.51 -6.78 -4.64
N ASP A 57 -0.79 -7.39 -3.70
CA ASP A 57 0.65 -7.65 -3.80
C ASP A 57 0.95 -8.65 -4.93
N GLU A 58 0.23 -9.77 -5.00
CA GLU A 58 0.36 -10.79 -6.06
C GLU A 58 0.11 -10.22 -7.45
N LYS A 59 -0.79 -9.23 -7.57
CA LYS A 59 -1.12 -8.57 -8.83
C LYS A 59 -0.24 -7.35 -9.13
N GLY A 60 0.66 -6.97 -8.22
CA GLY A 60 1.50 -5.78 -8.33
C GLY A 60 0.69 -4.48 -8.44
N VAL A 61 -0.43 -4.40 -7.72
CA VAL A 61 -1.35 -3.25 -7.76
C VAL A 61 -0.98 -2.27 -6.64
N ASP A 62 -0.17 -1.27 -6.98
CA ASP A 62 0.27 -0.22 -6.05
C ASP A 62 -0.59 1.07 -6.08
N ASP A 63 -1.57 1.14 -6.97
CA ASP A 63 -2.43 2.31 -7.17
C ASP A 63 -3.72 2.28 -6.31
N VAL A 64 -3.87 1.36 -5.36
CA VAL A 64 -5.07 1.26 -4.50
C VAL A 64 -4.74 1.46 -3.02
N SER A 65 -5.53 2.28 -2.31
CA SER A 65 -5.39 2.41 -0.85
C SER A 65 -6.26 1.41 -0.13
N VAL A 66 -5.69 0.57 0.73
CA VAL A 66 -6.45 -0.22 1.71
C VAL A 66 -6.41 0.49 3.05
N VAL A 67 -7.58 0.74 3.65
CA VAL A 67 -7.70 1.43 4.95
C VAL A 67 -8.65 0.65 5.85
N GLN A 68 -8.22 0.44 7.08
CA GLN A 68 -9.07 -0.08 8.15
C GLN A 68 -9.88 1.06 8.78
N SER A 69 -11.18 0.86 8.94
CA SER A 69 -12.12 1.77 9.62
C SER A 69 -12.82 1.05 10.76
N GLY A 70 -13.46 1.77 11.68
CA GLY A 70 -14.21 1.19 12.79
C GLY A 70 -15.57 0.61 12.38
N CYS A 71 -16.58 0.80 13.22
CA CYS A 71 -17.95 0.46 12.89
C CYS A 71 -18.57 1.49 11.94
N PHE A 72 -19.38 1.04 10.96
CA PHE A 72 -20.15 1.92 10.07
C PHE A 72 -21.61 2.12 10.50
N GLY A 73 -22.04 1.49 11.59
CA GLY A 73 -23.41 1.64 12.11
C GLY A 73 -24.49 0.98 11.23
N LEU A 74 -24.11 -0.08 10.51
CA LEU A 74 -25.05 -1.02 9.89
C LEU A 74 -25.76 -1.87 10.95
#